data_AF-A0A819LF56-F1
#
_entry.id   AF-A0A819LF56-F1
#
_cell.length_a   1.000
_cell.length_b   1.000
_cell.length_c   1.000
_cell.angle_alpha   90.00
_cell.angle_beta   90.00
_cell.angle_gamma   90.00
#
_symmetry.space_group_name_H-M   'P 1'
#
loop_
_entity.id
_entity.type
_entity.pdbx_description
1 polymer ?
#
loop_
_entity_poly.entity_id
_entity_poly.type
_entity_poly.pdbx_seq_one_letter_code
_entity_poly.pdbx_strand_id
1 'polypeptide(L)'
;MDRATAIVAFVIHHEDQSRVQFELFPKLRMIELRIDGRLLEFTPLSDPDELASSSLIYSDDRQLIIRQSDIHSYSISYGESGIQFLVYVRQQLDFLDLVSILSSTFKANQQFQGLLGGFQGLTHPDGTSVSVSASLNDDQALFPYGESWRTTSDSSLFYYRVQDSHAQHQDLTHRPVFLQELFNKYANTSRYQMAKEACQQMAYGQQCIFDVLITNDATISQMHEKYETTLQSVEEYIELVNNDIEIRKNRTTTTPVIATTPIMTGISGTASSTTGHGTSKPENSAANYLVHGVWQIVLLTSIIVGYSC
;
A
#
# COMPACT_ATOMS: atom_id res chain seq x y z
N MET A 1 21.15 16.13 -16.00
CA MET A 1 20.57 15.03 -15.20
C MET A 1 19.25 14.66 -15.84
N ASP A 2 18.92 13.37 -15.84
CA ASP A 2 17.59 12.91 -16.23
C ASP A 2 16.58 13.35 -15.15
N ARG A 3 15.31 13.54 -15.52
CA ARG A 3 14.27 13.99 -14.58
C ARG A 3 13.51 12.75 -14.08
N ALA A 4 13.61 12.49 -12.78
CA ALA A 4 12.80 11.48 -12.11
C ALA A 4 11.40 12.04 -11.81
N THR A 5 10.42 11.14 -11.76
CA THR A 5 9.07 11.45 -11.29
C THR A 5 8.95 10.99 -9.85
N ALA A 6 8.39 11.81 -8.98
CA ALA A 6 8.29 11.56 -7.55
C ALA A 6 6.92 11.97 -7.01
N ILE A 7 6.44 11.28 -5.98
CA ILE A 7 5.26 11.70 -5.23
C ILE A 7 5.68 12.76 -4.24
N VAL A 8 5.08 13.94 -4.31
CA VAL A 8 5.30 15.01 -3.33
C VAL A 8 4.02 15.37 -2.59
N ALA A 9 2.87 14.86 -3.01
CA ALA A 9 1.61 15.07 -2.33
C ALA A 9 0.62 13.95 -2.64
N PHE A 10 -0.30 13.69 -1.71
CA PHE A 10 -1.42 12.78 -1.91
C PHE A 10 -2.62 13.20 -1.06
N VAL A 11 -3.79 12.67 -1.41
CA VAL A 11 -5.02 12.83 -0.63
C VAL A 11 -5.67 11.48 -0.43
N ILE A 12 -6.22 11.29 0.77
CA ILE A 12 -6.96 10.10 1.17
C ILE A 12 -8.33 10.51 1.67
N HIS A 13 -9.35 9.78 1.26
CA HIS A 13 -10.71 9.96 1.71
C HIS A 13 -11.45 8.63 1.63
N HIS A 14 -12.22 8.32 2.67
CA HIS A 14 -13.06 7.12 2.72
C HIS A 14 -14.46 7.52 3.15
N GLU A 15 -15.45 7.24 2.30
CA GLU A 15 -16.89 7.44 2.55
C GLU A 15 -17.22 8.77 3.24
N ASP A 16 -17.78 8.74 4.45
CA ASP A 16 -18.18 9.90 5.24
C ASP A 16 -17.08 10.37 6.23
N GLN A 17 -15.90 9.76 6.18
CA GLN A 17 -14.77 10.08 7.05
C GLN A 17 -13.97 11.29 6.56
N SER A 18 -13.19 11.85 7.49
CA SER A 18 -12.32 13.00 7.26
C SER A 18 -11.38 12.78 6.06
N ARG A 19 -11.27 13.78 5.20
CA ARG A 19 -10.30 13.81 4.11
C ARG A 19 -8.94 14.27 4.62
N VAL A 20 -7.91 13.48 4.35
CA VAL A 20 -6.52 13.75 4.75
C VAL A 20 -5.71 14.10 3.52
N GLN A 21 -5.12 15.28 3.48
CA GLN A 21 -4.21 15.72 2.42
C GLN A 21 -2.82 15.91 3.01
N PHE A 22 -1.83 15.31 2.35
CA PHE A 22 -0.43 15.34 2.73
C PHE A 22 0.36 16.01 1.62
N GLU A 23 1.15 17.02 1.95
CA GLU A 23 2.01 17.73 1.02
C GLU A 23 3.42 17.85 1.59
N LEU A 24 4.39 17.38 0.83
CA LEU A 24 5.79 17.63 1.05
C LEU A 24 6.19 18.89 0.28
N PHE A 25 6.87 19.81 0.96
CA PHE A 25 7.49 20.98 0.35
C PHE A 25 8.99 20.78 0.30
N PRO A 26 9.55 20.18 -0.79
CA PRO A 26 10.98 19.85 -0.92
C PRO A 26 11.93 20.95 -0.47
N LYS A 27 11.70 22.18 -0.97
CA LYS A 27 12.56 23.34 -0.70
C LYS A 27 12.59 23.75 0.77
N LEU A 28 11.52 23.45 1.51
CA LEU A 28 11.37 23.81 2.90
C LEU A 28 11.61 22.62 3.83
N ARG A 29 11.70 21.39 3.28
CA ARG A 29 11.70 20.12 4.02
C ARG A 29 10.58 20.05 5.06
N MET A 30 9.44 20.64 4.71
CA MET A 30 8.26 20.71 5.57
C MET A 30 7.17 19.81 5.03
N ILE A 31 6.41 19.25 5.94
CA ILE A 31 5.20 18.51 5.66
C ILE A 31 4.03 19.39 6.09
N GLU A 32 3.08 19.59 5.19
CA GLU A 32 1.76 20.08 5.56
C GLU A 32 0.79 18.92 5.57
N LEU A 33 0.08 18.79 6.67
CA LEU A 33 -1.02 17.85 6.83
C LEU A 33 -2.31 18.65 6.94
N ARG A 34 -3.31 18.34 6.12
CA ARG A 34 -4.62 19.00 6.15
C ARG A 34 -5.71 17.99 6.41
N ILE A 35 -6.61 18.33 7.33
CA ILE A 35 -7.83 17.58 7.62
C ILE A 35 -9.02 18.41 7.18
N ASP A 36 -9.80 17.90 6.23
CA ASP A 36 -10.93 18.62 5.64
C ASP A 36 -10.58 20.06 5.21
N GLY A 37 -9.36 20.23 4.67
CA GLY A 37 -8.85 21.47 4.08
C GLY A 37 -8.18 22.40 5.10
N ARG A 38 -8.31 22.11 6.39
CA ARG A 38 -7.69 22.87 7.47
C ARG A 38 -6.30 22.34 7.76
N LEU A 39 -5.32 23.23 7.85
CA LEU A 39 -3.96 22.88 8.23
C LEU A 39 -3.95 22.34 9.66
N LEU A 40 -3.34 21.19 9.87
CA LEU A 40 -3.11 20.61 11.17
C LEU A 40 -1.80 21.14 11.73
N GLU A 41 -1.87 21.87 12.84
CA GLU A 41 -0.69 22.27 13.59
C GLU A 41 -0.30 21.14 14.55
N PHE A 42 0.92 20.63 14.41
CA PHE A 42 1.50 19.67 15.33
C PHE A 42 2.99 19.96 15.53
N THR A 43 3.52 19.56 16.68
CA THR A 43 4.96 19.64 16.93
C THR A 43 5.59 18.33 16.48
N PRO A 44 6.45 18.32 15.45
CA PRO A 44 7.12 17.10 15.04
C PRO A 44 7.97 16.55 16.19
N LEU A 45 8.09 15.22 16.26
CA LEU A 45 9.06 14.58 17.15
C LEU A 45 10.47 15.17 16.91
N SER A 46 11.28 15.31 17.94
CA SER A 46 12.64 15.87 17.83
C SER A 46 13.69 14.80 18.16
N ASP A 47 14.14 14.07 17.12
CA ASP A 47 15.27 13.11 17.11
C ASP A 47 15.23 11.93 18.12
N PRO A 48 16.03 10.85 17.99
CA PRO A 48 15.60 9.45 18.13
C PRO A 48 15.86 8.86 19.54
N ASP A 49 16.23 9.70 20.50
CA ASP A 49 16.81 9.25 21.78
C ASP A 49 15.76 9.04 22.88
N GLU A 50 14.51 9.46 22.63
CA GLU A 50 13.38 8.89 23.36
C GLU A 50 12.97 7.61 22.65
N LEU A 51 12.84 6.51 23.39
CA LEU A 51 12.12 5.30 22.96
C LEU A 51 10.76 5.73 22.41
N ALA A 52 10.69 6.01 21.10
CA ALA A 52 9.60 6.78 20.53
C ALA A 52 8.33 5.93 20.56
N SER A 53 7.53 6.22 21.58
CA SER A 53 6.15 5.79 21.63
C SER A 53 5.49 6.55 20.48
N SER A 54 5.02 5.83 19.45
CA SER A 54 4.26 6.40 18.34
C SER A 54 3.31 7.50 18.84
N SER A 55 3.59 8.74 18.46
CA SER A 55 2.86 9.91 18.97
C SER A 55 1.54 10.07 18.22
N LEU A 56 0.46 10.26 18.96
CA LEU A 56 -0.85 10.57 18.36
C LEU A 56 -0.86 12.04 17.95
N ILE A 57 -0.95 12.29 16.65
CA ILE A 57 -1.01 13.66 16.09
C ILE A 57 -2.47 14.12 15.99
N TYR A 58 -3.35 13.21 15.57
CA TYR A 58 -4.75 13.51 15.33
C TYR A 58 -5.62 12.29 15.60
N SER A 59 -6.79 12.53 16.18
CA SER A 59 -7.87 11.57 16.25
C SER A 59 -9.19 12.32 16.18
N ASP A 60 -10.20 11.74 15.54
CA ASP A 60 -11.57 12.24 15.60
C ASP A 60 -12.59 11.14 15.92
N ASP A 61 -13.83 11.57 16.13
CA ASP A 61 -14.97 10.69 16.44
C ASP A 61 -15.36 9.78 15.26
N ARG A 62 -14.88 10.08 14.04
CA ARG A 62 -15.06 9.26 12.83
C ARG A 62 -13.97 8.20 12.69
N GLN A 63 -13.20 7.96 13.76
CA GLN A 63 -12.13 6.97 13.85
C GLN A 63 -11.00 7.18 12.84
N LEU A 64 -10.81 8.40 12.35
CA LEU A 64 -9.54 8.76 11.73
C LEU A 64 -8.50 8.89 12.83
N ILE A 65 -7.38 8.18 12.68
CA ILE A 65 -6.23 8.24 13.58
C ILE A 65 -4.98 8.53 12.75
N ILE A 66 -4.22 9.56 13.13
CA ILE A 66 -2.92 9.87 12.53
C ILE A 66 -1.86 9.84 13.61
N ARG A 67 -0.81 9.06 13.37
CA ARG A 67 0.33 8.93 14.27
C ARG A 67 1.64 9.25 13.57
N GLN A 68 2.59 9.77 14.34
CA GLN A 68 3.97 9.95 13.93
C GLN A 68 4.86 9.01 14.73
N SER A 69 5.57 8.13 14.05
CA SER A 69 6.51 7.20 14.68
C SER A 69 7.91 7.80 14.82
N ASP A 70 8.31 8.62 13.85
CA ASP A 70 9.55 9.41 13.87
C ASP A 70 9.38 10.66 12.98
N ILE A 71 10.42 11.47 12.82
CA ILE A 71 10.38 12.71 12.00
C ILE A 71 9.99 12.50 10.53
N HIS A 72 10.08 11.28 10.01
CA HIS A 72 9.87 10.91 8.61
C HIS A 72 8.75 9.89 8.40
N SER A 73 8.24 9.28 9.46
CA SER A 73 7.32 8.14 9.37
C SER A 73 5.97 8.46 10.02
N TYR A 74 4.91 8.32 9.23
CA TYR A 74 3.52 8.59 9.66
C TYR A 74 2.65 7.39 9.37
N SER A 75 1.62 7.19 10.19
CA SER A 75 0.53 6.27 9.89
C SER A 75 -0.81 6.99 9.92
N ILE A 76 -1.66 6.69 8.93
CA ILE A 76 -3.01 7.21 8.79
C ILE A 76 -3.93 6.00 8.77
N SER A 77 -4.87 5.90 9.71
CA SER A 77 -5.79 4.77 9.81
C SER A 77 -7.23 5.24 9.92
N TYR A 78 -8.10 4.57 9.18
CA TYR A 78 -9.54 4.71 9.23
C TYR A 78 -10.11 3.48 9.94
N GLY A 79 -10.31 3.57 11.26
CA GLY A 79 -10.45 2.44 12.17
C GLY A 79 -11.40 1.33 11.71
N GLU A 80 -12.69 1.62 11.58
CA GLU A 80 -13.71 0.64 11.19
C GLU A 80 -13.61 0.15 9.75
N SER A 81 -13.04 0.95 8.84
CA SER A 81 -12.87 0.55 7.44
C SER A 81 -11.79 -0.52 7.27
N GLY A 82 -10.85 -0.63 8.21
CA GLY A 82 -9.68 -1.49 8.07
C GLY A 82 -8.71 -1.01 6.97
N ILE A 83 -8.75 0.29 6.63
CA ILE A 83 -7.81 0.95 5.73
C ILE A 83 -6.74 1.66 6.56
N GLN A 84 -5.47 1.40 6.23
CA GLN A 84 -4.33 2.07 6.83
C GLN A 84 -3.29 2.43 5.77
N PHE A 85 -2.61 3.55 5.99
CA PHE A 85 -1.50 4.01 5.18
C PHE A 85 -0.29 4.25 6.04
N LEU A 86 0.87 3.78 5.58
CA LEU A 86 2.17 4.15 6.12
C LEU A 86 2.82 5.11 5.14
N VAL A 87 3.24 6.27 5.63
CA VAL A 87 3.83 7.34 4.84
C VAL A 87 5.26 7.52 5.31
N TYR A 88 6.20 7.48 4.38
CA TYR A 88 7.63 7.70 4.65
C TYR A 88 8.14 8.88 3.83
N VAL A 89 8.75 9.85 4.50
CA VAL A 89 9.40 10.98 3.86
C VAL A 89 10.86 10.64 3.56
N ARG A 90 11.21 10.65 2.28
CA ARG A 90 12.56 10.32 1.81
C ARG A 90 13.38 11.60 1.68
N GLN A 91 13.95 12.07 2.79
CA GLN A 91 14.66 13.35 2.86
C GLN A 91 15.84 13.51 1.90
N GLN A 92 16.48 12.43 1.46
CA GLN A 92 17.62 12.51 0.53
C GLN A 92 17.18 12.95 -0.87
N LEU A 93 15.94 12.62 -1.26
CA LEU A 93 15.40 12.82 -2.61
C LEU A 93 14.12 13.67 -2.63
N ASP A 94 13.70 14.16 -1.46
CA ASP A 94 12.52 15.01 -1.28
C ASP A 94 11.23 14.46 -1.90
N PHE A 95 10.92 13.18 -1.63
CA PHE A 95 9.66 12.56 -2.06
C PHE A 95 9.01 11.71 -0.95
N LEU A 96 7.78 11.30 -1.21
CA LEU A 96 6.95 10.47 -0.34
C LEU A 96 6.90 9.04 -0.85
N ASP A 97 7.14 8.09 0.05
CA ASP A 97 6.75 6.70 -0.12
C ASP A 97 5.47 6.44 0.63
N LEU A 98 4.61 5.63 0.02
CA LEU A 98 3.29 5.31 0.57
C LEU A 98 3.06 3.82 0.50
N VAL A 99 2.60 3.25 1.61
CA VAL A 99 2.20 1.86 1.71
C VAL A 99 0.75 1.78 2.14
N SER A 100 -0.10 1.20 1.29
CA SER A 100 -1.51 0.92 1.61
C SER A 100 -1.66 -0.48 2.21
N ILE A 101 -2.29 -0.54 3.38
CA ILE A 101 -2.66 -1.76 4.08
C ILE A 101 -4.18 -1.80 4.12
N LEU A 102 -4.75 -2.86 3.57
CA LEU A 102 -6.20 -3.06 3.50
C LEU A 102 -6.57 -4.34 4.22
N SER A 103 -7.67 -4.31 4.98
CA SER A 103 -8.27 -5.49 5.58
C SER A 103 -8.59 -6.57 4.53
N SER A 104 -8.53 -7.85 4.94
CA SER A 104 -8.84 -9.00 4.09
C SER A 104 -10.29 -9.01 3.58
N THR A 105 -11.19 -8.20 4.17
CA THR A 105 -12.56 -8.01 3.69
C THR A 105 -12.61 -7.40 2.28
N PHE A 106 -11.69 -6.49 1.94
CA PHE A 106 -11.57 -5.95 0.58
C PHE A 106 -11.23 -7.05 -0.43
N LYS A 107 -10.52 -8.10 0.01
CA LYS A 107 -10.26 -9.30 -0.79
C LYS A 107 -11.50 -10.11 -1.07
N ALA A 108 -12.28 -10.39 -0.05
CA ALA A 108 -13.50 -11.16 -0.20
C ALA A 108 -14.51 -10.47 -1.13
N ASN A 109 -14.60 -9.14 -1.07
CA ASN A 109 -15.63 -8.39 -1.79
C ASN A 109 -15.19 -7.89 -3.18
N GLN A 110 -13.93 -8.09 -3.58
CA GLN A 110 -13.35 -7.54 -4.82
C GLN A 110 -13.54 -6.03 -4.99
N GLN A 111 -13.55 -5.30 -3.87
CA GLN A 111 -13.89 -3.87 -3.82
C GLN A 111 -12.67 -2.97 -3.98
N PHE A 112 -11.89 -3.14 -5.06
CA PHE A 112 -10.92 -2.13 -5.43
C PHE A 112 -10.61 -2.11 -6.92
N GLN A 113 -10.42 -0.89 -7.41
CA GLN A 113 -9.95 -0.55 -8.75
C GLN A 113 -9.11 0.71 -8.65
N GLY A 114 -8.20 0.91 -9.59
CA GLY A 114 -7.28 2.04 -9.59
C GLY A 114 -5.98 1.65 -10.23
N LEU A 115 -4.95 2.50 -10.05
CA LEU A 115 -3.58 2.28 -10.54
C LEU A 115 -2.93 0.98 -10.02
N LEU A 116 -3.41 0.44 -8.90
CA LEU A 116 -2.95 -0.82 -8.31
C LEU A 116 -3.65 -2.06 -8.89
N GLY A 117 -4.56 -1.86 -9.84
CA GLY A 117 -5.39 -2.93 -10.40
C GLY A 117 -6.45 -3.42 -9.42
N GLY A 118 -7.06 -4.55 -9.75
CA GLY A 118 -7.92 -5.39 -8.90
C GLY A 118 -7.25 -6.74 -8.62
N PHE A 119 -7.88 -7.63 -7.85
CA PHE A 119 -7.40 -9.02 -7.73
C PHE A 119 -7.38 -9.79 -9.06
N GLN A 120 -8.15 -9.32 -10.04
CA GLN A 120 -8.23 -9.92 -11.37
C GLN A 120 -7.23 -9.30 -12.36
N GLY A 121 -6.37 -8.38 -11.91
CA GLY A 121 -5.41 -7.66 -12.74
C GLY A 121 -5.78 -6.19 -12.95
N LEU A 122 -5.07 -5.54 -13.87
CA LEU A 122 -5.28 -4.13 -14.17
C LEU A 122 -6.51 -3.92 -15.03
N THR A 123 -7.32 -2.92 -14.66
CA THR A 123 -8.55 -2.53 -15.37
C THR A 123 -8.57 -1.02 -15.51
N HIS A 124 -8.93 -0.50 -16.68
CA HIS A 124 -9.17 0.92 -16.90
C HIS A 124 -10.40 1.42 -16.12
N PRO A 125 -10.58 2.75 -15.95
CA PRO A 125 -11.75 3.29 -15.25
C PRO A 125 -13.10 2.93 -15.87
N ASP A 126 -13.12 2.60 -17.17
CA ASP A 126 -14.32 2.16 -17.89
C ASP A 126 -14.66 0.67 -17.68
N GLY A 127 -13.86 -0.04 -16.88
CA GLY A 127 -14.02 -1.46 -16.60
C GLY A 127 -13.35 -2.38 -17.62
N THR A 128 -12.67 -1.84 -18.65
CA THR A 128 -11.95 -2.67 -19.62
C THR A 128 -10.65 -3.21 -19.03
N SER A 129 -10.43 -4.52 -19.12
CA SER A 129 -9.19 -5.14 -18.65
C SER A 129 -8.02 -4.72 -19.54
N VAL A 130 -6.89 -4.42 -18.92
CA VAL A 130 -5.64 -4.18 -19.64
C VAL A 130 -5.17 -5.50 -20.23
N SER A 131 -5.06 -5.58 -21.57
CA SER A 131 -4.47 -6.75 -22.22
C SER A 131 -2.96 -6.74 -22.00
N VAL A 132 -2.50 -7.35 -20.91
CA VAL A 132 -1.08 -7.50 -20.58
C VAL A 132 -0.47 -8.61 -21.45
N SER A 133 -0.45 -8.42 -22.77
CA SER A 133 0.36 -9.24 -23.68
C SER A 133 1.81 -8.74 -23.77
N ALA A 134 2.06 -7.51 -23.32
CA ALA A 134 3.37 -7.03 -22.92
C ALA A 134 3.50 -7.25 -21.41
N SER A 135 4.58 -7.89 -20.97
CA SER A 135 4.89 -8.09 -19.56
C SER A 135 4.63 -6.79 -18.79
N LEU A 136 4.00 -6.87 -17.62
CA LEU A 136 3.88 -5.75 -16.67
C LEU A 136 5.25 -5.05 -16.39
N ASN A 137 6.38 -5.64 -16.80
CA ASN A 137 7.73 -5.04 -16.81
C ASN A 137 7.97 -4.00 -17.93
N ASP A 138 7.03 -3.78 -18.84
CA ASP A 138 7.10 -2.74 -19.88
C ASP A 138 6.36 -1.48 -19.38
N ASP A 139 7.12 -0.62 -18.69
CA ASP A 139 6.62 0.63 -18.12
C ASP A 139 6.14 1.62 -19.18
N GLN A 140 6.72 1.58 -20.38
CA GLN A 140 6.27 2.36 -21.52
C GLN A 140 4.89 1.90 -22.02
N ALA A 141 4.64 0.59 -22.08
CA ALA A 141 3.34 0.04 -22.42
C ALA A 141 2.28 0.29 -21.33
N LEU A 142 2.68 0.41 -20.06
CA LEU A 142 1.78 0.73 -18.94
C LEU A 142 1.47 2.23 -18.81
N PHE A 143 2.25 3.10 -19.44
CA PHE A 143 2.05 4.55 -19.33
C PHE A 143 0.63 5.01 -19.72
N PRO A 144 0.02 4.56 -20.83
CA PRO A 144 -1.37 4.91 -21.16
C PRO A 144 -2.39 4.41 -20.15
N TYR A 145 -2.12 3.27 -19.49
CA TYR A 145 -2.96 2.78 -18.41
C TYR A 145 -2.91 3.73 -17.20
N GLY A 146 -1.71 4.15 -16.78
CA GLY A 146 -1.54 5.15 -15.72
C GLY A 146 -2.26 6.46 -16.03
N GLU A 147 -2.10 6.95 -17.26
CA GLU A 147 -2.78 8.16 -17.74
C GLU A 147 -4.30 8.05 -17.76
N SER A 148 -4.86 6.85 -17.97
CA SER A 148 -6.31 6.66 -17.94
C SER A 148 -6.92 6.95 -16.56
N TRP A 149 -6.15 6.82 -15.49
CA TRP A 149 -6.56 7.13 -14.12
C TRP A 149 -6.31 8.58 -13.70
N ARG A 150 -5.84 9.44 -14.61
CA ARG A 150 -5.65 10.87 -14.34
C ARG A 150 -6.97 11.51 -13.93
N THR A 151 -6.95 12.27 -12.85
CA THR A 151 -8.13 12.96 -12.34
C THR A 151 -8.48 14.20 -13.15
N THR A 152 -9.73 14.64 -13.03
CA THR A 152 -10.22 15.91 -13.55
C THR A 152 -10.36 16.92 -12.41
N SER A 153 -10.70 18.17 -12.73
CA SER A 153 -11.08 19.16 -11.72
C SER A 153 -12.19 18.67 -10.80
N ASP A 154 -13.12 17.86 -11.35
CA ASP A 154 -14.34 17.45 -10.67
C ASP A 154 -14.14 16.18 -9.85
N SER A 155 -13.16 15.33 -10.22
CA SER A 155 -12.80 14.13 -9.46
C SER A 155 -11.59 14.32 -8.55
N SER A 156 -10.93 15.48 -8.59
CA SER A 156 -9.83 15.78 -7.69
C SER A 156 -10.31 15.95 -6.24
N LEU A 157 -9.62 15.27 -5.33
CA LEU A 157 -9.85 15.38 -3.88
C LEU A 157 -8.93 16.41 -3.22
N PHE A 158 -8.01 17.04 -3.96
CA PHE A 158 -7.16 18.07 -3.38
C PHE A 158 -7.94 19.34 -3.01
N TYR A 159 -7.57 19.90 -1.87
CA TYR A 159 -7.86 21.28 -1.51
C TYR A 159 -6.80 22.17 -2.16
N TYR A 160 -7.23 23.03 -3.07
CA TYR A 160 -6.40 24.05 -3.70
C TYR A 160 -6.54 25.38 -2.96
N ARG A 161 -5.43 26.10 -2.81
CA ARG A 161 -5.42 27.45 -2.21
C ARG A 161 -6.08 28.46 -3.14
N VAL A 162 -6.31 29.67 -2.64
CA VAL A 162 -6.74 30.80 -3.48
C VAL A 162 -5.68 31.05 -4.55
N GLN A 163 -6.10 31.15 -5.82
CA GLN A 163 -5.24 31.24 -7.03
C GLN A 163 -4.49 29.94 -7.42
N ASP A 164 -4.84 28.83 -6.79
CA ASP A 164 -4.35 27.51 -7.12
C ASP A 164 -5.52 26.65 -7.67
N SER A 165 -5.19 25.61 -8.44
CA SER A 165 -6.20 24.79 -9.12
C SER A 165 -5.64 23.47 -9.60
N HIS A 166 -6.52 22.50 -9.84
CA HIS A 166 -6.17 21.23 -10.46
C HIS A 166 -5.34 21.42 -11.73
N ALA A 167 -5.74 22.32 -12.63
CA ALA A 167 -5.05 22.56 -13.90
C ALA A 167 -3.60 23.04 -13.73
N GLN A 168 -3.29 23.80 -12.67
CA GLN A 168 -1.92 24.26 -12.38
C GLN A 168 -0.99 23.13 -11.91
N HIS A 169 -1.58 22.02 -11.45
CA HIS A 169 -0.88 20.81 -10.99
C HIS A 169 -0.90 19.66 -11.99
N GLN A 170 -1.39 19.90 -13.21
CA GLN A 170 -1.39 18.92 -14.30
C GLN A 170 -0.41 19.32 -15.40
N ASP A 171 0.64 18.53 -15.58
CA ASP A 171 1.43 18.55 -16.82
C ASP A 171 0.97 17.41 -17.73
N LEU A 172 0.23 17.76 -18.78
CA LEU A 172 -0.27 16.81 -19.78
C LEU A 172 0.80 16.43 -20.82
N THR A 173 1.88 17.21 -20.87
CA THR A 173 3.01 17.00 -21.79
C THR A 173 4.12 16.16 -21.19
N HIS A 174 4.12 16.00 -19.86
CA HIS A 174 5.10 15.19 -19.15
C HIS A 174 5.13 13.76 -19.67
N ARG A 175 6.35 13.24 -19.86
CA ARG A 175 6.63 11.84 -20.14
C ARG A 175 7.79 11.43 -19.23
N PRO A 176 7.66 10.34 -18.46
CA PRO A 176 8.76 9.85 -17.65
C PRO A 176 9.86 9.28 -18.56
N VAL A 177 11.07 9.16 -18.02
CA VAL A 177 12.11 8.36 -18.65
C VAL A 177 11.78 6.89 -18.40
N PHE A 178 11.59 6.11 -19.46
CA PHE A 178 11.24 4.70 -19.35
C PHE A 178 12.47 3.83 -19.10
N LEU A 179 12.27 2.67 -18.48
CA LEU A 179 13.32 1.77 -18.01
C LEU A 179 14.29 1.38 -19.12
N GLN A 180 13.75 0.93 -20.27
CA GLN A 180 14.58 0.49 -21.39
C GLN A 180 15.35 1.66 -22.02
N GLU A 181 14.76 2.86 -22.08
CA GLU A 181 15.43 4.07 -22.57
C GLU A 181 16.63 4.41 -21.69
N LEU A 182 16.45 4.40 -20.36
CA LEU A 182 17.49 4.69 -19.40
C LEU A 182 18.61 3.64 -19.45
N PHE A 183 18.25 2.35 -19.53
CA PHE A 183 19.21 1.25 -19.58
C PHE A 183 20.04 1.33 -20.87
N ASN A 184 19.41 1.58 -22.01
CA ASN A 184 20.10 1.75 -23.29
C ASN A 184 21.07 2.94 -23.26
N LYS A 185 20.66 4.05 -22.65
CA LYS A 185 21.48 5.26 -22.50
C LYS A 185 22.76 5.01 -21.70
N TYR A 186 22.70 4.19 -20.66
CA TYR A 186 23.82 3.96 -19.74
C TYR A 186 24.56 2.63 -19.92
N ALA A 187 24.10 1.70 -20.77
CA ALA A 187 24.56 0.31 -20.86
C ALA A 187 26.09 0.10 -20.82
N ASN A 188 26.87 0.98 -21.46
CA ASN A 188 28.33 0.88 -21.57
C ASN A 188 29.09 1.92 -20.72
N THR A 189 28.49 2.40 -19.64
CA THR A 189 29.07 3.43 -18.77
C THR A 189 29.52 2.84 -17.42
N SER A 190 30.50 3.48 -16.78
CA SER A 190 30.88 3.16 -15.40
C SER A 190 29.72 3.33 -14.42
N ARG A 191 28.81 4.27 -14.71
CA ARG A 191 27.60 4.52 -13.92
C ARG A 191 26.66 3.31 -13.90
N TYR A 192 26.50 2.64 -15.05
CA TYR A 192 25.68 1.42 -15.11
C TYR A 192 26.30 0.27 -14.33
N GLN A 193 27.63 0.10 -14.39
CA GLN A 193 28.31 -0.92 -13.59
C GLN A 193 28.19 -0.65 -12.09
N MET A 194 28.41 0.60 -11.67
CA MET A 194 28.21 1.03 -10.28
C MET A 194 26.78 0.76 -9.80
N ALA A 195 25.77 1.05 -10.62
CA ALA A 195 24.37 0.76 -10.29
C ALA A 195 24.11 -0.76 -10.13
N LYS A 196 24.67 -1.59 -11.01
CA LYS A 196 24.55 -3.05 -10.90
C LYS A 196 25.21 -3.60 -9.64
N GLU A 197 26.39 -3.08 -9.29
CA GLU A 197 27.12 -3.47 -8.08
C GLU A 197 26.34 -3.06 -6.82
N ALA A 198 25.83 -1.83 -6.78
CA ALA A 198 25.04 -1.33 -5.65
C ALA A 198 23.74 -2.11 -5.41
N CYS A 199 23.14 -2.65 -6.48
CA CYS A 199 21.83 -3.31 -6.44
C CYS A 199 21.90 -4.85 -6.53
N GLN A 200 23.09 -5.46 -6.46
CA GLN A 200 23.30 -6.87 -6.78
C GLN A 200 22.49 -7.85 -5.89
N GLN A 201 22.20 -7.46 -4.65
CA GLN A 201 21.52 -8.31 -3.65
C GLN A 201 20.02 -8.00 -3.48
N MET A 202 19.46 -7.09 -4.28
CA MET A 202 18.07 -6.65 -4.14
C MET A 202 17.12 -7.61 -4.88
N ALA A 203 15.96 -7.92 -4.29
CA ALA A 203 14.94 -8.70 -4.96
C ALA A 203 14.42 -7.98 -6.22
N TYR A 204 14.38 -6.65 -6.18
CA TYR A 204 13.97 -5.75 -7.27
C TYR A 204 15.17 -5.06 -7.94
N GLY A 205 16.13 -5.87 -8.39
CA GLY A 205 17.40 -5.37 -8.91
C GLY A 205 17.29 -4.40 -10.09
N GLN A 206 16.34 -4.59 -11.01
CA GLN A 206 16.19 -3.70 -12.18
C GLN A 206 15.69 -2.31 -11.78
N GLN A 207 14.76 -2.22 -10.85
CA GLN A 207 14.20 -0.97 -10.38
C GLN A 207 15.17 -0.24 -9.47
N CYS A 208 15.91 -0.96 -8.62
CA CYS A 208 17.04 -0.37 -7.89
C CYS A 208 18.07 0.23 -8.86
N ILE A 209 18.45 -0.50 -9.93
CA ILE A 209 19.36 0.01 -10.96
C ILE A 209 18.77 1.26 -11.61
N PHE A 210 17.48 1.24 -11.97
CA PHE A 210 16.80 2.40 -12.54
C PHE A 210 16.90 3.62 -11.62
N ASP A 211 16.60 3.46 -10.33
CA ASP A 211 16.63 4.56 -9.37
C ASP A 211 18.04 5.13 -9.19
N VAL A 212 19.07 4.29 -9.10
CA VAL A 212 20.47 4.75 -9.06
C VAL A 212 20.85 5.50 -10.35
N LEU A 213 20.40 4.99 -11.51
CA LEU A 213 20.65 5.60 -12.82
C LEU A 213 19.88 6.89 -13.08
N ILE A 214 18.70 7.09 -12.50
CA ILE A 214 17.94 8.33 -12.70
C ILE A 214 18.42 9.42 -11.73
N THR A 215 18.73 9.05 -10.48
CA THR A 215 19.16 9.97 -9.42
C THR A 215 20.66 10.29 -9.43
N ASN A 216 21.46 9.36 -9.96
CA ASN A 216 22.93 9.38 -9.84
C ASN A 216 23.44 9.15 -8.43
N ASP A 217 22.66 8.43 -7.61
CA ASP A 217 23.00 8.20 -6.23
C ASP A 217 22.91 6.71 -5.89
N ALA A 218 24.07 6.12 -5.55
CA ALA A 218 24.15 4.72 -5.18
C ALA A 218 23.59 4.45 -3.78
N THR A 219 23.45 5.46 -2.91
CA THR A 219 22.89 5.25 -1.56
C THR A 219 21.41 4.87 -1.61
N ILE A 220 20.75 5.07 -2.76
CA ILE A 220 19.38 4.64 -2.99
C ILE A 220 19.19 3.14 -2.85
N SER A 221 20.22 2.32 -3.10
CA SER A 221 20.11 0.87 -2.86
C SER A 221 19.82 0.55 -1.38
N GLN A 222 20.34 1.34 -0.43
CA GLN A 222 20.08 1.17 1.01
C GLN A 222 18.62 1.51 1.35
N MET A 223 17.98 2.41 0.58
CA MET A 223 16.57 2.71 0.76
C MET A 223 15.68 1.53 0.35
N HIS A 224 16.06 0.81 -0.72
CA HIS A 224 15.38 -0.42 -1.14
C HIS A 224 15.52 -1.51 -0.07
N GLU A 225 16.72 -1.70 0.50
CA GLU A 225 16.96 -2.64 1.59
C GLU A 225 16.07 -2.37 2.82
N LYS A 226 16.02 -1.10 3.26
CA LYS A 226 15.16 -0.68 4.38
C LYS A 226 13.68 -0.94 4.08
N TYR A 227 13.27 -0.74 2.82
CA TYR A 227 11.89 -0.99 2.39
C TYR A 227 11.56 -2.48 2.39
N GLU A 228 12.41 -3.35 1.84
CA GLU A 228 12.23 -4.80 1.87
C GLU A 228 12.12 -5.32 3.31
N THR A 229 12.96 -4.81 4.22
CA THR A 229 12.90 -5.15 5.65
C THR A 229 11.58 -4.68 6.30
N THR A 230 11.12 -3.48 5.92
CA THR A 230 9.84 -2.94 6.43
C THR A 230 8.66 -3.77 5.95
N LEU A 231 8.64 -4.18 4.67
CA LEU A 231 7.60 -5.06 4.14
C LEU A 231 7.57 -6.40 4.86
N GLN A 232 8.72 -7.03 5.09
CA GLN A 232 8.81 -8.27 5.85
C GLN A 232 8.22 -8.10 7.27
N SER A 233 8.56 -7.00 7.96
CA SER A 233 8.00 -6.73 9.29
C SER A 233 6.48 -6.52 9.29
N VAL A 234 5.93 -5.91 8.23
CA VAL A 234 4.49 -5.72 8.06
C VAL A 234 3.81 -7.05 7.77
N GLU A 235 4.39 -7.91 6.93
CA GLU A 235 3.89 -9.25 6.64
C GLU A 235 3.85 -10.11 7.90
N GLU A 236 4.93 -10.12 8.69
CA GLU A 236 4.99 -10.81 9.98
C GLU A 236 3.93 -10.29 10.95
N TYR A 237 3.75 -8.96 11.03
CA TYR A 237 2.72 -8.36 11.87
C TYR A 237 1.30 -8.78 11.44
N ILE A 238 1.02 -8.77 10.13
CA ILE A 238 -0.27 -9.21 9.58
C ILE A 238 -0.52 -10.69 9.92
N GLU A 239 0.51 -11.54 9.82
CA GLU A 239 0.41 -12.96 10.18
C GLU A 239 0.09 -13.15 11.68
N LEU A 240 0.75 -12.40 12.56
CA LEU A 240 0.49 -12.42 14.00
C LEU A 240 -0.95 -11.99 14.33
N VAL A 241 -1.44 -10.92 13.70
CA VAL A 241 -2.81 -10.43 13.90
C VAL A 241 -3.83 -11.46 13.41
N ASN A 242 -3.61 -12.07 12.24
CA ASN A 242 -4.49 -13.11 11.71
C ASN A 242 -4.55 -14.33 12.63
N ASN A 243 -3.40 -14.78 13.15
CA ASN A 243 -3.32 -15.90 14.09
C ASN A 243 -4.10 -15.61 15.39
N ASP A 244 -3.99 -14.40 15.95
CA ASP A 244 -4.76 -14.03 17.15
C ASP A 244 -6.28 -14.00 16.88
N ILE A 245 -6.70 -13.53 15.70
CA ILE A 245 -8.10 -13.55 15.28
C ILE A 245 -8.62 -14.99 15.18
N GLU A 246 -7.86 -15.92 14.61
CA GLU A 246 -8.24 -17.34 14.53
C GLU A 246 -8.35 -17.99 15.91
N ILE A 247 -7.42 -17.71 16.82
CA ILE A 247 -7.47 -18.18 18.21
C ILE A 247 -8.73 -17.66 18.92
N ARG A 248 -9.09 -16.37 18.72
CA ARG A 248 -10.30 -15.78 19.29
C ARG A 248 -11.57 -16.41 18.73
N LYS A 249 -11.66 -16.62 17.40
CA LYS A 249 -12.80 -17.32 16.76
C LYS A 249 -12.99 -18.72 17.35
N ASN A 250 -11.90 -19.47 17.54
CA ASN A 250 -11.95 -20.82 18.12
C ASN A 250 -12.39 -20.84 19.59
N ARG A 251 -12.09 -19.79 20.38
CA ARG A 251 -12.57 -19.64 21.77
C ARG A 251 -14.08 -19.38 21.84
N THR A 252 -14.65 -18.66 20.89
CA THR A 252 -16.09 -18.37 20.84
C THR A 252 -16.95 -19.56 20.38
N THR A 253 -16.36 -20.57 19.73
CA THR A 253 -17.10 -21.78 19.27
C THR A 253 -17.23 -22.85 20.35
N THR A 254 -16.49 -22.73 21.47
CA THR A 254 -16.70 -23.57 22.65
C THR A 254 -17.72 -22.92 23.58
N THR A 255 -19.00 -23.10 23.29
CA THR A 255 -20.07 -22.87 24.27
C THR A 255 -19.81 -23.78 25.48
N PRO A 256 -19.82 -23.29 26.73
CA PRO A 256 -19.81 -24.18 27.88
C PRO A 256 -21.12 -24.96 27.86
N VAL A 257 -21.05 -26.27 27.58
CA VAL A 257 -22.15 -27.18 27.84
C VAL A 257 -22.34 -27.18 29.36
N ILE A 258 -23.26 -26.37 29.86
CA ILE A 258 -23.81 -26.55 31.19
C ILE A 258 -24.51 -27.90 31.14
N ALA A 259 -23.85 -28.91 31.69
CA ALA A 259 -24.42 -30.23 31.88
C ALA A 259 -25.56 -30.11 32.90
N THR A 260 -26.77 -29.83 32.44
CA THR A 260 -27.98 -30.11 33.21
C THR A 260 -28.19 -31.62 33.17
N THR A 261 -27.83 -32.29 34.26
CA THR A 261 -28.16 -33.68 34.54
C THR A 261 -29.68 -33.87 34.56
N PRO A 262 -30.27 -34.71 33.69
CA PRO A 262 -31.63 -35.19 33.89
C PRO A 262 -31.60 -36.43 34.79
N ILE A 263 -32.50 -36.42 35.77
CA ILE A 263 -32.82 -37.53 36.66
C ILE A 263 -33.29 -38.74 35.83
N MET A 264 -32.73 -39.91 36.14
CA MET A 264 -33.13 -41.20 35.60
C MET A 264 -34.59 -41.54 35.96
N THR A 265 -35.38 -41.91 34.96
CA THR A 265 -36.36 -43.01 35.06
C THR A 265 -36.43 -43.69 33.70
N GLY A 266 -36.23 -45.01 33.68
CA GLY A 266 -35.97 -45.80 32.48
C GLY A 266 -37.18 -46.13 31.62
N ILE A 267 -36.91 -46.79 30.49
CA ILE A 267 -37.52 -48.05 30.03
C ILE A 267 -36.83 -48.48 28.72
N SER A 268 -36.69 -49.81 28.61
CA SER A 268 -36.21 -50.69 27.54
C SER A 268 -36.53 -50.31 26.08
N GLY A 269 -35.63 -50.69 25.15
CA GLY A 269 -35.91 -50.74 23.72
C GLY A 269 -34.70 -51.11 22.85
N THR A 270 -34.69 -52.33 22.34
CA THR A 270 -33.64 -53.01 21.58
C THR A 270 -33.62 -52.62 20.09
N ALA A 271 -32.42 -52.73 19.48
CA ALA A 271 -32.14 -53.29 18.14
C ALA A 271 -31.67 -52.38 16.98
N SER A 272 -30.47 -52.73 16.50
CA SER A 272 -30.07 -52.98 15.11
C SER A 272 -29.49 -51.86 14.23
N SER A 273 -28.16 -51.96 14.10
CA SER A 273 -27.31 -51.91 12.90
C SER A 273 -27.85 -51.37 11.58
N THR A 274 -27.04 -50.53 10.91
CA THR A 274 -26.40 -50.97 9.65
C THR A 274 -25.16 -50.12 9.32
N THR A 275 -24.11 -50.84 8.96
CA THR A 275 -22.83 -50.40 8.41
C THR A 275 -22.98 -49.86 6.98
N GLY A 276 -22.29 -48.75 6.68
CA GLY A 276 -22.07 -48.26 5.32
C GLY A 276 -20.67 -47.68 5.20
N HIS A 277 -19.73 -48.51 4.73
CA HIS A 277 -18.36 -48.17 4.41
C HIS A 277 -18.34 -47.41 3.07
N GLY A 278 -17.80 -46.19 3.05
CA GLY A 278 -17.73 -45.34 1.87
C GLY A 278 -16.55 -44.38 1.98
N THR A 279 -15.35 -44.89 1.75
CA THR A 279 -14.14 -44.10 1.57
C THR A 279 -14.26 -43.25 0.31
N SER A 280 -14.35 -41.93 0.46
CA SER A 280 -13.93 -40.99 -0.57
C SER A 280 -13.16 -39.85 0.08
N LYS A 281 -11.87 -39.79 -0.24
CA LYS A 281 -11.00 -38.62 -0.06
C LYS A 281 -11.62 -37.46 -0.86
N PRO A 282 -11.87 -36.29 -0.26
CA PRO A 282 -11.78 -35.06 -1.02
C PRO A 282 -10.30 -34.74 -1.16
N GLU A 283 -9.81 -34.79 -2.40
CA GLU A 283 -8.54 -34.18 -2.79
C GLU A 283 -8.61 -32.68 -2.48
N ASN A 284 -8.08 -32.28 -1.32
CA ASN A 284 -7.70 -30.90 -1.07
C ASN A 284 -6.47 -30.60 -1.93
N SER A 285 -6.68 -30.28 -3.20
CA SER A 285 -5.72 -29.50 -3.99
C SER A 285 -6.19 -28.05 -4.04
N ALA A 286 -6.19 -27.39 -2.89
CA ALA A 286 -6.10 -25.94 -2.88
C ALA A 286 -4.65 -25.62 -3.27
N ALA A 287 -4.45 -25.46 -4.58
CA ALA A 287 -3.21 -24.92 -5.11
C ALA A 287 -2.99 -23.54 -4.46
N ASN A 288 -2.00 -23.48 -3.58
CA ASN A 288 -1.44 -22.24 -3.05
C ASN A 288 -0.87 -21.43 -4.20
N TYR A 289 -1.69 -20.61 -4.84
CA TYR A 289 -1.22 -19.52 -5.68
C TYR A 289 -0.90 -18.33 -4.76
N LEU A 290 0.27 -18.39 -4.12
CA LEU A 290 1.00 -17.20 -3.69
C LEU A 290 1.37 -16.46 -4.97
N VAL A 291 0.58 -15.45 -5.32
CA VAL A 291 0.93 -14.50 -6.38
C VAL A 291 2.05 -13.62 -5.82
N HIS A 292 3.27 -14.13 -5.88
CA HIS A 292 4.48 -13.33 -5.77
C HIS A 292 4.57 -12.44 -7.01
N GLY A 293 4.27 -11.17 -6.83
CA GLY A 293 4.31 -10.16 -7.87
C GLY A 293 4.26 -8.79 -7.23
N VAL A 294 5.35 -8.40 -6.58
CA VAL A 294 5.51 -7.03 -6.05
C VAL A 294 5.87 -6.16 -7.24
N TRP A 295 4.87 -5.43 -7.70
CA TRP A 295 5.02 -4.34 -8.65
C TRP A 295 5.51 -3.13 -7.87
N GLN A 296 6.71 -2.65 -8.20
CA GLN A 296 7.08 -1.28 -7.88
C GLN A 296 6.18 -0.35 -8.67
N ILE A 297 5.17 0.18 -7.99
CA ILE A 297 4.46 1.43 -8.26
C ILE A 297 3.84 1.80 -6.92
N VAL A 298 4.34 2.89 -6.33
CA VAL A 298 3.54 3.99 -5.75
C VAL A 298 2.09 3.59 -5.39
N LEU A 299 1.85 3.26 -4.12
CA LEU A 299 0.57 2.75 -3.61
C LEU A 299 -0.43 3.86 -3.26
N LEU A 300 -1.65 3.81 -3.81
CA LEU A 300 -2.91 3.99 -3.04
C LEU A 300 -4.11 3.47 -3.83
N THR A 301 -5.04 2.94 -3.05
CA THR A 301 -6.47 3.28 -3.14
C THR A 301 -6.68 4.79 -3.34
N SER A 302 -6.87 5.23 -4.58
CA SER A 302 -7.04 6.66 -4.91
C SER A 302 -5.94 7.56 -4.33
N ILE A 303 -4.66 7.31 -4.65
CA ILE A 303 -3.64 8.39 -4.58
C ILE A 303 -4.06 9.23 -5.77
N ILE A 304 -4.45 10.47 -5.52
CA ILE A 304 -4.35 11.50 -6.54
C ILE A 304 -2.92 12.03 -6.41
N VAL A 305 -2.08 11.80 -7.43
CA VAL A 305 -0.73 12.38 -7.48
C VAL A 305 -0.90 13.72 -8.18
N GLY A 306 -0.85 14.81 -7.40
CA GLY A 306 -0.65 16.14 -7.94
C GLY A 306 0.83 16.35 -8.22
N TYR A 307 1.18 16.72 -9.45
CA TYR A 307 2.55 17.13 -9.77
C TYR A 307 2.75 18.60 -9.36
N SER A 308 3.91 18.93 -8.81
CA SER A 308 4.39 20.32 -8.73
C SER A 308 5.84 20.34 -9.20
N CYS A 309 6.14 21.25 -10.13
CA CYS A 309 7.45 21.42 -10.76
C CYS A 309 8.45 22.19 -9.88
#